data_AF-A0A9E3ABE1-F1
#
_entry.id   AF-A0A9E3ABE1-F1
#
_cell.length_a   1.000
_cell.length_b   1.000
_cell.length_c   1.000
_cell.angle_alpha   90.00
_cell.angle_beta   90.00
_cell.angle_gamma   90.00
#
_symmetry.space_group_name_H-M   'P 1'
#
loop_
_entity.id
_entity.type
_entity.pdbx_description
1 polymer ?
#
loop_
_entity_poly.entity_id
_entity_poly.type
_entity_poly.pdbx_seq_one_letter_code
_entity_poly.pdbx_strand_id
1 'polypeptide(L)'
;AVARAKVAGPAAGLALIEPLAASLAGYFYFHGARGALLLQLGRKKEAREAFDRAISLATTPAEAAHIRAHLDRLMSEAQAAG
;
A
#
# COMPACT_ATOMS: atom_id res chain seq x y z
N ALA A 1 1.00 -8.55 12.73
CA ALA A 1 -0.07 -8.55 11.70
C ALA A 1 0.44 -8.58 10.23
N VAL A 2 1.71 -8.23 9.94
CA VAL A 2 2.26 -8.20 8.55
C VAL A 2 2.48 -9.59 7.93
N ALA A 3 2.65 -10.64 8.74
CA ALA A 3 2.96 -11.98 8.28
C ALA A 3 1.83 -12.71 7.53
N ARG A 4 0.59 -12.21 7.55
CA ARG A 4 -0.55 -12.87 6.87
C ARG A 4 -0.74 -12.45 5.42
N ALA A 5 -0.17 -11.32 5.00
CA ALA A 5 -0.24 -10.87 3.59
C ALA A 5 0.54 -11.80 2.64
N LYS A 6 1.53 -12.54 3.15
CA LYS A 6 2.31 -13.51 2.36
C LYS A 6 1.60 -14.85 2.13
N VAL A 7 0.51 -15.16 2.85
CA VAL A 7 -0.07 -16.51 2.90
C VAL A 7 -1.29 -16.69 1.98
N ALA A 8 -1.99 -15.61 1.61
CA ALA A 8 -3.22 -15.67 0.79
C ALA A 8 -3.14 -14.91 -0.55
N GLY A 9 -2.00 -14.28 -0.85
CA GLY A 9 -1.77 -13.53 -2.08
C GLY A 9 -2.33 -12.09 -2.07
N PRO A 10 -1.91 -11.26 -3.05
CA PRO A 10 -2.23 -9.84 -3.09
C PRO A 10 -3.72 -9.53 -3.20
N ALA A 11 -4.52 -10.40 -3.82
CA ALA A 11 -5.97 -10.25 -3.92
C ALA A 11 -6.65 -10.35 -2.55
N ALA A 12 -6.24 -11.34 -1.73
CA ALA A 12 -6.76 -11.49 -0.38
C ALA A 12 -6.29 -10.36 0.54
N GLY A 13 -5.04 -9.93 0.39
CA GLY A 13 -4.52 -8.75 1.10
C GLY A 13 -5.32 -7.50 0.79
N LEU A 14 -5.66 -7.27 -0.48
CA LEU A 14 -6.47 -6.13 -0.91
C LEU A 14 -7.90 -6.21 -0.36
N ALA A 15 -8.55 -7.37 -0.45
CA ALA A 15 -9.90 -7.59 0.06
C ALA A 15 -10.03 -7.37 1.58
N LEU A 16 -8.97 -7.64 2.34
CA LEU A 16 -8.94 -7.40 3.79
C LEU A 16 -8.86 -5.92 4.15
N ILE A 17 -8.18 -5.11 3.33
CA ILE A 17 -7.95 -3.69 3.65
C ILE A 17 -9.01 -2.79 2.99
N GLU A 18 -9.61 -3.18 1.87
CA GLU A 18 -10.60 -2.36 1.14
C GLU A 18 -11.75 -1.84 2.03
N PRO A 19 -12.33 -2.63 2.97
CA PRO A 19 -13.39 -2.15 3.87
C PRO A 19 -12.92 -1.04 4.82
N LEU A 20 -11.62 -0.99 5.12
CA LEU A 20 -11.02 0.01 6.00
C LEU A 20 -10.79 1.35 5.27
N ALA A 21 -10.98 1.41 3.95
CA ALA A 21 -10.68 2.59 3.13
C ALA A 21 -11.39 3.86 3.60
N ALA A 22 -12.63 3.73 4.08
CA ALA A 22 -13.41 4.86 4.59
C ALA A 22 -12.87 5.35 5.94
N SER A 23 -12.53 4.43 6.85
CA SER A 23 -12.02 4.76 8.19
C SER A 23 -10.57 5.24 8.17
N LEU A 24 -9.79 4.77 7.19
CA LEU A 24 -8.37 5.11 7.01
C LEU A 24 -8.17 6.08 5.84
N ALA A 25 -9.22 6.80 5.43
CA ALA A 25 -9.16 7.71 4.29
C ALA A 25 -8.11 8.82 4.45
N GLY A 26 -7.86 9.26 5.69
CA GLY A 26 -6.82 10.24 6.03
C GLY A 26 -5.44 9.64 6.36
N TYR A 27 -5.30 8.32 6.32
CA TYR A 27 -4.07 7.63 6.71
C TYR A 27 -3.27 7.24 5.46
N PHE A 28 -2.23 7.99 5.12
CA PHE A 28 -1.47 7.75 3.88
C PHE A 28 -0.84 6.34 3.80
N TYR A 29 -0.48 5.70 4.93
CA TYR A 29 0.05 4.33 4.95
C TYR A 29 -0.93 3.32 4.34
N PHE A 30 -2.22 3.53 4.57
CA PHE A 30 -3.27 2.70 4.00
C PHE A 30 -3.25 2.79 2.47
N HIS A 31 -3.16 4.01 1.94
CA HIS A 31 -3.14 4.24 0.50
C HIS A 31 -1.87 3.70 -0.16
N GLY A 32 -0.71 3.78 0.51
CA GLY A 32 0.53 3.18 0.02
C GLY A 32 0.47 1.64 -0.04
N ALA A 33 -0.06 0.98 1.01
CA ALA A 33 -0.24 -0.47 1.04
C ALA A 33 -1.24 -0.94 -0.03
N ARG A 34 -2.36 -0.21 -0.20
CA ARG A 34 -3.35 -0.45 -1.26
C ARG A 34 -2.72 -0.35 -2.65
N GLY A 35 -1.91 0.69 -2.90
CA GLY A 35 -1.19 0.85 -4.16
C GLY A 35 -0.24 -0.30 -4.48
N ALA A 36 0.50 -0.78 -3.48
CA ALA A 36 1.41 -1.92 -3.64
C ALA A 36 0.68 -3.22 -4.00
N LEU A 37 -0.44 -3.51 -3.33
CA LEU A 37 -1.26 -4.69 -3.61
C LEU A 37 -1.90 -4.60 -5.01
N LEU A 38 -2.38 -3.43 -5.41
CA LEU A 38 -2.93 -3.19 -6.74
C LEU A 38 -1.87 -3.36 -7.84
N LEU A 39 -0.61 -2.94 -7.61
CA LEU A 39 0.48 -3.19 -8.55
C LEU A 39 0.76 -4.68 -8.75
N GLN A 40 0.81 -5.45 -7.65
CA GLN A 40 1.01 -6.91 -7.72
C GLN A 40 -0.13 -7.61 -8.48
N LEU A 41 -1.33 -7.06 -8.47
CA LEU A 41 -2.48 -7.53 -9.24
C LEU A 41 -2.51 -7.03 -10.69
N GLY A 42 -1.51 -6.26 -11.13
CA GLY A 42 -1.49 -5.63 -12.45
C GLY A 42 -2.45 -4.43 -12.61
N ARG A 43 -3.13 -4.01 -11.54
CA ARG A 43 -4.09 -2.89 -11.52
C ARG A 43 -3.37 -1.54 -11.42
N LYS A 44 -2.54 -1.24 -12.42
CA LYS A 44 -1.61 -0.10 -12.42
C LYS A 44 -2.28 1.27 -12.27
N LYS A 45 -3.45 1.48 -12.87
CA LYS A 45 -4.17 2.77 -12.79
C LYS A 45 -4.62 3.07 -11.36
N GLU A 46 -5.25 2.10 -10.71
CA GLU A 46 -5.75 2.23 -9.34
C GLU A 46 -4.61 2.31 -8.33
N ALA A 47 -3.50 1.62 -8.61
CA ALA A 47 -2.30 1.74 -7.80
C ALA A 47 -1.77 3.18 -7.81
N ARG A 48 -1.74 3.82 -8.98
CA ARG A 48 -1.33 5.22 -9.13
C ARG A 48 -2.20 6.15 -8.30
N GLU A 49 -3.52 6.01 -8.41
CA GLU A 49 -4.48 6.82 -7.64
C GLU A 49 -4.30 6.65 -6.13
N ALA A 50 -3.98 5.43 -5.67
CA ALA A 50 -3.68 5.17 -4.28
C ALA A 50 -2.36 5.85 -3.84
N PHE A 51 -1.30 5.77 -4.64
CA PHE A 51 -0.05 6.46 -4.32
C PHE A 51 -0.19 7.99 -4.31
N ASP A 52 -0.96 8.56 -5.24
CA ASP A 52 -1.22 10.00 -5.28
C ASP A 52 -1.94 10.49 -4.01
N ARG A 53 -2.89 9.69 -3.49
CA ARG A 53 -3.52 9.97 -2.19
C ARG A 53 -2.57 9.81 -1.01
N ALA A 54 -1.69 8.81 -1.03
CA ALA A 54 -0.69 8.65 0.01
C ALA A 54 0.24 9.89 0.08
N ILE A 55 0.67 10.40 -1.07
CA ILE A 55 1.53 11.59 -1.15
C ILE A 55 0.80 12.84 -0.63
N SER A 56 -0.47 13.00 -1.02
CA SER A 56 -1.27 14.17 -0.64
C SER A 56 -1.59 14.24 0.85
N LEU A 57 -1.56 13.11 1.56
CA LEU A 57 -1.88 13.00 2.99
C LEU A 57 -0.63 12.99 3.88
N ALA A 58 0.57 12.94 3.32
CA ALA A 58 1.80 13.02 4.10
C ALA A 58 2.00 14.46 4.61
N THR A 59 1.82 14.66 5.91
CA THR A 59 1.84 15.97 6.57
C THR A 59 3.24 16.49 6.88
N THR A 60 4.25 15.61 6.97
CA THR A 60 5.63 16.01 7.23
C THR A 60 6.63 15.24 6.36
N PRO A 61 7.79 15.85 6.02
CA PRO A 61 8.84 15.17 5.27
C PRO A 61 9.43 13.94 5.98
N ALA A 62 9.47 13.97 7.32
CA ALA A 62 9.99 12.86 8.13
C ALA A 62 9.04 11.66 8.15
N GLU A 63 7.72 11.90 8.25
CA GLU A 63 6.72 10.87 8.01
C GLU A 63 6.88 10.36 6.57
N ALA A 64 6.80 11.24 5.56
CA ALA A 64 6.95 10.84 4.17
C ALA A 64 8.19 9.96 3.91
N ALA A 65 9.34 10.27 4.53
CA ALA A 65 10.58 9.49 4.41
C ALA A 65 10.53 8.13 5.11
N HIS A 66 10.04 8.05 6.35
CA HIS A 66 9.87 6.77 7.06
C HIS A 66 8.91 5.83 6.30
N ILE A 67 7.94 6.43 5.65
CA ILE A 67 6.91 5.76 4.85
C ILE A 67 7.43 5.30 3.51
N ARG A 68 8.21 6.14 2.83
CA ARG A 68 8.92 5.75 1.61
C ARG A 68 9.82 4.56 1.86
N ALA A 69 10.61 4.58 2.94
CA ALA A 69 11.47 3.46 3.29
C ALA A 69 10.68 2.17 3.57
N HIS A 70 9.53 2.27 4.24
CA HIS A 70 8.67 1.10 4.49
C HIS A 70 8.02 0.58 3.20
N LEU A 71 7.59 1.48 2.31
CA LEU A 71 7.01 1.14 1.01
C LEU A 71 8.04 0.55 0.06
N ASP A 72 9.25 1.10 0.00
CA ASP A 72 10.35 0.58 -0.83
C ASP A 72 10.71 -0.85 -0.42
N ARG A 73 10.70 -1.13 0.89
CA ARG A 73 10.87 -2.48 1.42
C ARG A 73 9.75 -3.41 0.94
N LEU A 74 8.49 -2.97 1.06
CA LEU A 74 7.33 -3.75 0.60
C LEU A 74 7.32 -3.95 -0.93
N MET A 75 7.76 -2.97 -1.71
CA MET A 75 7.92 -3.06 -3.16
C MET A 75 9.02 -4.03 -3.55
N SER A 76 10.16 -4.00 -2.86
CA SER A 76 11.24 -4.97 -3.09
C SER A 76 10.79 -6.40 -2.76
N GLU A 77 10.05 -6.58 -1.65
CA GLU A 77 9.46 -7.87 -1.29
C GLU A 77 8.37 -8.33 -2.28
N ALA A 78 7.62 -7.40 -2.89
CA ALA A 78 6.63 -7.67 -3.92
C ALA A 78 7.25 -8.19 -5.21
N GLN A 79 8.34 -7.55 -5.65
CA GLN A 79 9.04 -7.92 -6.87
C GLN A 79 9.79 -9.26 -6.74
N ALA A 80 10.16 -9.64 -5.52
CA ALA A 80 10.79 -10.93 -5.25
C ALA A 80 9.79 -12.10 -5.19
N ALA A 81 8.49 -11.83 -5.14
CA ALA A 81 7.43 -12.84 -4.95
C ALA A 81 6.60 -13.14 -6.19
N GLY A 82 6.86 -12.47 -7.32
CA GLY A 82 6.25 -12.73 -8.64
C GLY A 82 7.28 -13.26 -9.62
#